data_AF-A0A951M9L4-F1
#
_entry.id   AF-A0A951M9L4-F1
#
_cell.length_a   1.000
_cell.length_b   1.000
_cell.length_c   1.000
_cell.angle_alpha   90.00
_cell.angle_beta   90.00
_cell.angle_gamma   90.00
#
_symmetry.space_group_name_H-M   'P 1'
#
loop_
_entity.id
_entity.type
_entity.pdbx_description
1 polymer ?
#
loop_
_entity_poly.entity_id
_entity_poly.type
_entity_poly.pdbx_seq_one_letter_code
_entity_poly.pdbx_strand_id
1 'polypeptide(L)'
;MATRQHPPSQATGLPRALADASADKRLDVLRHVAAGCSISQAARQVGISYKAAWQALDTLSNLSGEPLVERIVGGVGGGGARITAEGLRLLALAAELARARQQVLARFAGGAIGDGGLGLRTSMRNQLRCRVLRCAPLAPGDPMVAVTLATPGGVELVSSITQESADLLGLAPGLAVLVLCKATAVTVALAGSGAPAGRLWGRIERLSPGAGQDEVVLALDGGGHWVGFAPHPFHGAVGDAAVASVLPAALVIGLAG
;
A
#
# COMPACT_ATOMS: atom_id res chain seq x y z
N MET A 1 15.31 -41.74 -20.06
CA MET A 1 14.61 -41.57 -18.77
C MET A 1 15.15 -40.32 -18.10
N ALA A 2 14.50 -39.18 -18.27
CA ALA A 2 14.87 -37.92 -17.61
C ALA A 2 13.80 -37.60 -16.56
N THR A 3 14.18 -37.75 -15.30
CA THR A 3 13.40 -37.39 -14.12
C THR A 3 13.19 -35.87 -14.09
N ARG A 4 11.98 -35.42 -14.41
CA ARG A 4 11.55 -34.04 -14.18
C ARG A 4 11.48 -33.80 -12.67
N GLN A 5 12.47 -33.09 -12.13
CA GLN A 5 12.39 -32.50 -10.80
C GLN A 5 11.31 -31.41 -10.82
N HIS A 6 10.25 -31.61 -10.04
CA HIS A 6 9.30 -30.55 -9.69
C HIS A 6 9.99 -29.56 -8.74
N PRO A 7 9.88 -28.24 -8.95
CA PRO A 7 10.36 -27.26 -7.97
C PRO A 7 9.50 -27.32 -6.70
N PRO A 8 10.05 -26.92 -5.53
CA PRO A 8 9.30 -26.89 -4.27
C PRO A 8 8.10 -25.93 -4.39
N SER A 9 6.93 -26.42 -3.99
CA SER A 9 5.68 -25.66 -3.84
C SER A 9 5.98 -24.35 -3.10
N GLN A 10 5.87 -23.23 -3.80
CA GLN A 10 6.00 -21.90 -3.20
C GLN A 10 4.89 -21.74 -2.16
N ALA A 11 5.23 -21.25 -0.97
CA ALA A 11 4.30 -21.10 0.14
C ALA A 11 3.12 -20.18 -0.20
N THR A 12 2.07 -20.75 -0.78
CA THR A 12 0.71 -20.21 -0.79
C THR A 12 0.13 -20.52 0.58
N GLY A 13 -0.20 -19.50 1.37
CA GLY A 13 -0.74 -19.75 2.70
C GLY A 13 -1.03 -18.51 3.52
N LEU A 14 -1.86 -18.73 4.56
CA LEU A 14 -2.20 -17.80 5.64
C LEU A 14 -1.04 -16.88 6.11
N PRO A 15 0.24 -17.33 6.22
CA PRO A 15 1.33 -16.45 6.65
C PRO A 15 1.55 -15.23 5.75
N ARG A 16 1.29 -15.33 4.43
CA ARG A 16 1.46 -14.21 3.49
C ARG A 16 0.39 -13.14 3.68
N ALA A 17 -0.85 -13.54 3.95
CA ALA A 17 -1.96 -12.61 4.21
C ALA A 17 -1.75 -11.78 5.48
N LEU A 18 -0.90 -12.24 6.40
CA LEU A 18 -0.67 -11.64 7.71
C LEU A 18 0.51 -10.66 7.76
N ALA A 19 1.47 -10.79 6.83
CA ALA A 19 2.60 -9.86 6.72
C ALA A 19 2.16 -8.41 6.43
N ASP A 20 0.98 -8.23 5.79
CA ASP A 20 0.44 -6.94 5.39
C ASP A 20 -0.50 -6.30 6.45
N ALA A 21 -0.77 -6.99 7.57
CA ALA A 21 -2.03 -6.81 8.31
C ALA A 21 -1.98 -5.93 9.58
N SER A 22 -0.83 -5.32 9.88
CA SER A 22 -0.57 -4.63 11.15
C SER A 22 -1.56 -3.51 11.52
N ALA A 23 -2.14 -2.83 10.52
CA ALA A 23 -3.03 -1.68 10.72
C ALA A 23 -4.23 -1.67 9.74
N ASP A 24 -4.49 -2.79 9.05
CA ASP A 24 -5.51 -2.89 8.02
C ASP A 24 -6.84 -3.44 8.56
N LYS A 25 -7.94 -2.74 8.28
CA LYS A 25 -9.29 -3.09 8.78
C LYS A 25 -9.86 -4.39 8.19
N ARG A 26 -9.22 -5.00 7.19
CA ARG A 26 -9.70 -6.27 6.60
C ARG A 26 -9.87 -7.37 7.64
N LEU A 27 -8.92 -7.51 8.57
CA LEU A 27 -9.01 -8.52 9.62
C LEU A 27 -10.13 -8.21 10.62
N ASP A 28 -10.44 -6.93 10.89
CA ASP A 28 -11.56 -6.56 11.75
C ASP A 28 -12.90 -7.00 11.16
N VAL A 29 -13.09 -6.81 9.86
CA VAL A 29 -14.30 -7.31 9.17
C VAL A 29 -14.45 -8.81 9.37
N LEU A 30 -13.37 -9.59 9.18
CA LEU A 30 -13.40 -11.03 9.37
C LEU A 30 -13.67 -11.43 10.84
N ARG A 31 -13.10 -10.70 11.82
CA ARG A 31 -13.37 -10.92 13.26
C ARG A 31 -14.85 -10.70 13.59
N HIS A 32 -15.47 -9.67 13.05
CA HIS A 32 -16.89 -9.40 13.29
C HIS A 32 -17.80 -10.46 12.69
N VAL A 33 -17.48 -10.96 11.48
CA VAL A 33 -18.18 -12.11 10.88
C VAL A 33 -17.99 -13.37 11.74
N ALA A 34 -16.79 -13.60 12.28
CA ALA A 34 -16.52 -14.70 13.21
C ALA A 34 -17.37 -14.62 14.49
N ALA A 35 -17.64 -13.41 14.98
CA ALA A 35 -18.50 -13.15 16.13
C ALA A 35 -20.00 -13.32 15.84
N GLY A 36 -20.37 -13.77 14.63
CA GLY A 36 -21.76 -14.04 14.24
C GLY A 36 -22.49 -12.85 13.62
N CYS A 37 -21.80 -11.75 13.34
CA CYS A 37 -22.40 -10.61 12.65
C CYS A 37 -22.62 -10.92 11.17
N SER A 38 -23.71 -10.39 10.59
CA SER A 38 -23.83 -10.31 9.13
C SER A 38 -22.74 -9.39 8.56
N ILE A 39 -22.43 -9.50 7.27
CA ILE A 39 -21.43 -8.63 6.62
C ILE A 39 -21.83 -7.15 6.72
N SER A 40 -23.13 -6.85 6.63
CA SER A 40 -23.62 -5.48 6.80
C SER A 40 -23.48 -4.96 8.23
N GLN A 41 -23.64 -5.83 9.25
CA GLN A 41 -23.36 -5.48 10.63
C GLN A 41 -21.86 -5.28 10.89
N ALA A 42 -21.02 -6.18 10.36
CA ALA A 42 -19.56 -6.06 10.43
C ALA A 42 -19.07 -4.74 9.82
N ALA A 43 -19.57 -4.37 8.64
CA ALA A 43 -19.24 -3.09 7.99
C ALA A 43 -19.52 -1.89 8.90
N ARG A 44 -20.70 -1.85 9.55
CA ARG A 44 -21.08 -0.78 10.49
C ARG A 44 -20.19 -0.76 11.74
N GLN A 45 -19.87 -1.94 12.29
CA GLN A 45 -19.04 -2.04 13.50
C GLN A 45 -17.59 -1.60 13.24
N VAL A 46 -17.06 -1.86 12.05
CA VAL A 46 -15.72 -1.44 11.61
C VAL A 46 -15.69 0.01 11.13
N GLY A 47 -16.86 0.60 10.84
CA GLY A 47 -16.98 1.96 10.33
C GLY A 47 -16.53 2.09 8.87
N ILE A 48 -16.91 1.14 8.02
CA ILE A 48 -16.63 1.14 6.57
C ILE A 48 -17.90 0.86 5.78
N SER A 49 -17.88 1.15 4.47
CA SER A 49 -19.01 0.83 3.60
C SER A 49 -19.23 -0.70 3.47
N TYR A 50 -20.46 -1.11 3.18
CA TYR A 50 -20.79 -2.52 2.90
C TYR A 50 -19.96 -3.08 1.73
N LYS A 51 -19.68 -2.26 0.72
CA LYS A 51 -18.83 -2.61 -0.41
C LYS A 51 -17.37 -2.84 0.02
N ALA A 52 -16.82 -1.98 0.87
CA ALA A 52 -15.48 -2.15 1.43
C ALA A 52 -15.37 -3.43 2.27
N ALA A 53 -16.40 -3.77 3.05
CA ALA A 53 -16.45 -5.02 3.80
C ALA A 53 -16.44 -6.26 2.89
N TRP A 54 -17.14 -6.24 1.76
CA TRP A 54 -17.04 -7.31 0.77
C TRP A 54 -15.64 -7.41 0.16
N GLN A 55 -15.07 -6.29 -0.28
CA GLN A 55 -13.72 -6.26 -0.84
C GLN A 55 -12.67 -6.73 0.17
N ALA A 56 -12.87 -6.48 1.46
CA ALA A 56 -12.02 -7.01 2.51
C ALA A 56 -12.00 -8.54 2.52
N LEU A 57 -13.18 -9.16 2.53
CA LEU A 57 -13.33 -10.61 2.56
C LEU A 57 -12.80 -11.27 1.28
N ASP A 58 -13.08 -10.68 0.12
CA ASP A 58 -12.58 -11.15 -1.17
C ASP A 58 -11.05 -11.08 -1.21
N THR A 59 -10.47 -9.97 -0.76
CA THR A 59 -9.01 -9.79 -0.71
C THR A 59 -8.36 -10.83 0.20
N LEU A 60 -8.88 -11.03 1.41
CA LEU A 60 -8.33 -12.02 2.34
C LEU A 60 -8.48 -13.45 1.81
N SER A 61 -9.59 -13.77 1.16
CA SER A 61 -9.79 -15.10 0.56
C SER A 61 -8.81 -15.33 -0.59
N ASN A 62 -8.62 -14.33 -1.47
CA ASN A 62 -7.64 -14.40 -2.56
C ASN A 62 -6.20 -14.58 -2.05
N LEU A 63 -5.83 -13.85 -0.99
CA LEU A 63 -4.50 -13.97 -0.38
C LEU A 63 -4.28 -15.31 0.33
N SER A 64 -5.35 -15.88 0.89
CA SER A 64 -5.31 -17.18 1.59
C SER A 64 -5.36 -18.36 0.62
N GLY A 65 -5.88 -18.16 -0.59
CA GLY A 65 -6.11 -19.22 -1.58
C GLY A 65 -7.38 -20.04 -1.34
N GLU A 66 -8.14 -19.71 -0.29
CA GLU A 66 -9.33 -20.45 0.16
C GLU A 66 -10.43 -19.47 0.61
N PRO A 67 -11.72 -19.80 0.44
CA PRO A 67 -12.82 -18.99 0.97
C PRO A 67 -12.79 -18.91 2.50
N LEU A 68 -12.82 -17.69 3.04
CA LEU A 68 -12.81 -17.46 4.49
C LEU A 68 -14.22 -17.31 5.09
N VAL A 69 -15.21 -17.08 4.23
CA VAL A 69 -16.62 -16.88 4.62
C VAL A 69 -17.53 -17.60 3.62
N GLU A 70 -18.47 -18.38 4.13
CA GLU A 70 -19.55 -18.99 3.37
C GLU A 70 -20.80 -18.09 3.38
N ARG A 71 -21.45 -18.00 2.22
CA ARG A 71 -22.77 -17.37 2.11
C ARG A 71 -23.84 -18.37 2.50
N ILE A 72 -24.63 -18.04 3.52
CA ILE A 72 -25.86 -18.75 3.82
C ILE A 72 -26.92 -18.17 2.88
N VAL A 73 -27.44 -18.99 1.96
CA VAL A 73 -28.58 -18.60 1.12
C VAL A 73 -29.78 -18.40 2.04
N GLY A 74 -30.24 -17.15 2.18
CA GLY A 74 -31.37 -16.80 3.03
C GLY A 74 -32.57 -16.41 2.19
N GLY A 75 -33.74 -16.93 2.56
CA GLY A 75 -35.06 -16.45 2.11
C GLY A 75 -35.40 -15.07 2.69
N VAL A 76 -36.68 -14.82 2.99
CA VAL A 76 -37.30 -13.50 3.24
C VAL A 76 -36.66 -12.66 4.38
N GLY A 77 -35.70 -13.18 5.14
CA GLY A 77 -34.91 -12.47 6.17
C GLY A 77 -33.46 -12.11 5.78
N GLY A 78 -33.00 -12.45 4.57
CA GLY A 78 -31.66 -12.15 4.07
C GLY A 78 -30.64 -13.25 4.31
N GLY A 79 -29.72 -13.43 3.35
CA GLY A 79 -28.62 -14.38 3.44
C GLY A 79 -27.59 -13.98 4.50
N GLY A 80 -27.19 -14.96 5.31
CA GLY A 80 -26.17 -14.79 6.35
C GLY A 80 -24.75 -14.99 5.81
N ALA A 81 -23.77 -14.68 6.64
CA ALA A 81 -22.37 -15.01 6.41
C ALA A 81 -21.89 -15.86 7.59
N ARG A 82 -21.22 -16.98 7.29
CA ARG A 82 -20.61 -17.84 8.31
C ARG A 82 -19.14 -17.97 8.03
N ILE A 83 -18.30 -17.75 9.04
CA ILE A 83 -16.86 -17.95 8.92
C ILE A 83 -16.54 -19.42 8.65
N THR A 84 -15.57 -19.68 7.78
CA THR A 84 -15.09 -21.05 7.51
C THR A 84 -14.06 -21.49 8.56
N ALA A 85 -13.74 -22.78 8.58
CA ALA A 85 -12.63 -23.28 9.41
C ALA A 85 -11.30 -22.59 9.07
N GLU A 86 -11.08 -22.27 7.79
CA GLU A 86 -9.89 -21.56 7.33
C GLU A 86 -9.88 -20.09 7.76
N GLY A 87 -11.04 -19.42 7.74
CA GLY A 87 -11.19 -18.08 8.31
C GLY A 87 -10.82 -18.02 9.79
N LEU A 88 -11.24 -19.01 10.59
CA LEU A 88 -10.87 -19.10 12.01
C LEU A 88 -9.36 -19.32 12.20
N ARG A 89 -8.75 -20.18 11.36
CA ARG A 89 -7.30 -20.42 11.38
C ARG A 89 -6.52 -19.15 11.04
N LEU A 90 -6.96 -18.39 10.04
CA LEU A 90 -6.35 -17.09 9.70
C LEU A 90 -6.35 -16.16 10.90
N LEU A 91 -7.50 -16.01 11.57
CA LEU A 91 -7.64 -15.12 12.73
C LEU A 91 -6.74 -15.55 13.90
N ALA A 92 -6.66 -16.86 14.18
CA ALA A 92 -5.78 -17.38 15.22
C ALA A 92 -4.30 -17.08 14.91
N LEU A 93 -3.86 -17.35 13.68
CA LEU A 93 -2.50 -17.10 13.24
C LEU A 93 -2.17 -15.59 13.25
N ALA A 94 -3.14 -14.74 12.86
CA ALA A 94 -3.00 -13.29 12.92
C ALA A 94 -2.72 -12.79 14.34
N ALA A 95 -3.47 -13.32 15.31
CA ALA A 95 -3.35 -12.93 16.71
C ALA A 95 -2.00 -13.39 17.32
N GLU A 96 -1.50 -14.55 16.93
CA GLU A 96 -0.17 -15.03 17.34
C GLU A 96 0.94 -14.15 16.75
N LEU A 97 0.89 -13.85 15.44
CA LEU A 97 1.89 -12.98 14.80
C LEU A 97 1.88 -11.57 15.38
N ALA A 98 0.70 -10.99 15.64
CA ALA A 98 0.60 -9.68 16.26
C ALA A 98 1.26 -9.64 17.65
N ARG A 99 1.01 -10.66 18.49
CA ARG A 99 1.65 -10.81 19.80
C ARG A 99 3.17 -10.96 19.68
N ALA A 100 3.65 -11.82 18.79
CA ALA A 100 5.07 -12.03 18.58
C ALA A 100 5.77 -10.73 18.12
N ARG A 101 5.17 -10.00 17.18
CA ARG A 101 5.69 -8.71 16.69
C ARG A 101 5.77 -7.68 17.82
N GLN A 102 4.69 -7.52 18.59
CA GLN A 102 4.68 -6.60 19.75
C GLN A 102 5.77 -6.95 20.76
N GLN A 103 5.97 -8.24 21.07
CA GLN A 103 7.03 -8.68 21.98
C GLN A 103 8.43 -8.37 21.44
N VAL A 104 8.67 -8.54 20.13
CA VAL A 104 9.96 -8.20 19.51
C VAL A 104 10.17 -6.70 19.56
N LEU A 105 9.21 -5.89 19.10
CA LEU A 105 9.33 -4.44 19.12
C LEU A 105 9.54 -3.89 20.54
N ALA A 106 8.84 -4.43 21.54
CA ALA A 106 9.03 -4.04 22.94
C ALA A 106 10.45 -4.31 23.45
N ARG A 107 11.10 -5.39 23.00
CA ARG A 107 12.50 -5.70 23.38
C ARG A 107 13.50 -4.70 22.80
N PHE A 108 13.17 -4.07 21.67
CA PHE A 108 14.06 -3.15 20.94
C PHE A 108 13.61 -1.69 20.97
N ALA A 109 12.57 -1.35 21.73
CA ALA A 109 11.97 0.00 21.79
C ALA A 109 12.93 1.12 22.25
N GLY A 110 14.13 0.78 22.74
CA GLY A 110 15.20 1.73 23.10
C GLY A 110 16.34 1.86 22.09
N GLY A 111 16.38 1.04 21.03
CA GLY A 111 17.35 1.12 19.96
C GLY A 111 16.72 1.79 18.75
N ALA A 112 17.32 2.86 18.23
CA ALA A 112 16.87 3.58 17.04
C ALA A 112 17.06 2.74 15.75
N ILE A 113 16.39 1.58 15.67
CA ILE A 113 16.16 0.90 14.40
C ILE A 113 14.86 1.51 13.88
N GLY A 114 14.99 2.63 13.16
CA GLY A 114 13.86 3.34 12.57
C GLY A 114 13.00 2.35 11.79
N ASP A 115 11.68 2.39 12.05
CA ASP A 115 10.60 1.50 11.61
C ASP A 115 10.73 1.05 10.14
N GLY A 116 11.58 0.05 9.94
CA GLY A 116 12.55 0.06 8.83
C GLY A 116 12.03 -0.39 7.49
N GLY A 117 10.74 -0.42 7.19
CA GLY A 117 10.23 -0.89 5.88
C GLY A 117 10.71 -2.32 5.52
N LEU A 118 11.26 -3.04 6.49
CA LEU A 118 11.97 -4.32 6.33
C LEU A 118 11.01 -5.47 5.98
N GLY A 119 9.69 -5.24 6.06
CA GLY A 119 8.67 -6.23 5.74
C GLY A 119 8.27 -6.30 4.26
N LEU A 120 8.47 -5.23 3.48
CA LEU A 120 7.86 -5.12 2.16
C LEU A 120 8.91 -5.13 1.04
N ARG A 121 8.90 -6.20 0.22
CA ARG A 121 9.73 -6.31 -0.99
C ARG A 121 8.85 -6.08 -2.21
N THR A 122 9.15 -5.06 -3.01
CA THR A 122 8.39 -4.75 -4.24
C THR A 122 9.31 -4.40 -5.40
N SER A 123 8.77 -4.43 -6.63
CA SER A 123 9.45 -3.87 -7.81
C SER A 123 9.30 -2.35 -7.92
N MET A 124 8.55 -1.71 -7.01
CA MET A 124 8.42 -0.26 -6.94
C MET A 124 9.68 0.29 -6.29
N ARG A 125 10.59 0.79 -7.14
CA ARG A 125 11.90 1.30 -6.73
C ARG A 125 11.81 2.61 -5.94
N ASN A 126 10.70 3.32 -6.06
CA ASN A 126 10.47 4.56 -5.34
C ASN A 126 9.61 4.27 -4.12
N GLN A 127 10.17 4.49 -2.93
CA GLN A 127 9.49 4.29 -1.67
C GLN A 127 9.82 5.45 -0.72
N LEU A 128 8.80 6.18 -0.28
CA LEU A 128 8.96 7.31 0.64
C LEU A 128 8.02 7.17 1.82
N ARG A 129 8.55 7.40 3.02
CA ARG A 129 7.71 7.54 4.22
C ARG A 129 7.06 8.91 4.19
N CYS A 130 5.74 8.91 4.22
CA CYS A 130 4.94 10.12 4.18
C CYS A 130 3.94 10.15 5.34
N ARG A 131 3.36 11.32 5.58
CA ARG A 131 2.25 11.48 6.52
C ARG A 131 1.00 11.94 5.79
N VAL A 132 -0.14 11.32 6.08
CA VAL A 132 -1.43 11.76 5.53
C VAL A 132 -1.76 13.14 6.08
N LEU A 133 -2.02 14.10 5.19
CA LEU A 133 -2.47 15.45 5.54
C LEU A 133 -3.99 15.54 5.51
N ARG A 134 -4.59 15.05 4.41
CA ARG A 134 -6.04 15.07 4.19
C ARG A 134 -6.46 13.99 3.20
N CYS A 135 -7.69 13.52 3.34
CA CYS A 135 -8.38 12.64 2.40
C CYS A 135 -9.68 13.33 2.00
N ALA A 136 -9.92 13.54 0.70
CA ALA A 136 -11.14 14.17 0.21
C ALA A 136 -11.61 13.51 -1.09
N PRO A 137 -12.92 13.21 -1.24
CA PRO A 137 -13.47 12.78 -2.52
C PRO A 137 -13.17 13.81 -3.62
N LEU A 138 -12.94 13.34 -4.85
CA LEU A 138 -12.70 14.25 -5.99
C LEU A 138 -13.95 15.07 -6.34
N ALA A 139 -15.13 14.48 -6.15
CA ALA A 139 -16.43 15.12 -6.27
C ALA A 139 -17.44 14.47 -5.30
N PRO A 140 -18.59 15.12 -5.00
CA PRO A 140 -19.64 14.51 -4.21
C PRO A 140 -20.10 13.17 -4.82
N GLY A 141 -19.96 12.08 -4.07
CA GLY A 141 -20.32 10.73 -4.53
C GLY A 141 -19.29 10.06 -5.46
N ASP A 142 -18.12 10.66 -5.66
CA ASP A 142 -17.05 10.06 -6.47
C ASP A 142 -16.50 8.80 -5.77
N PRO A 143 -16.35 7.67 -6.48
CA PRO A 143 -15.71 6.46 -5.92
C PRO A 143 -14.21 6.66 -5.63
N MET A 144 -13.61 7.75 -6.12
CA MET A 144 -12.20 8.10 -5.92
C MET A 144 -12.02 9.15 -4.83
N VAL A 145 -10.96 8.97 -4.05
CA VAL A 145 -10.51 9.90 -3.00
C VAL A 145 -9.08 10.34 -3.30
N ALA A 146 -8.86 11.66 -3.23
CA ALA A 146 -7.54 12.25 -3.26
C ALA A 146 -6.96 12.26 -1.84
N VAL A 147 -5.83 11.56 -1.68
CA VAL A 147 -5.07 11.53 -0.44
C VAL A 147 -3.86 12.44 -0.61
N THR A 148 -3.86 13.55 0.13
CA THR A 148 -2.71 14.47 0.16
C THR A 148 -1.75 14.04 1.27
N LEU A 149 -0.47 13.98 0.93
CA LEU A 149 0.59 13.35 1.70
C LEU A 149 1.75 14.33 1.84
N ALA A 150 2.25 14.53 3.07
CA ALA A 150 3.49 15.25 3.32
C ALA A 150 4.67 14.29 3.17
N THR A 151 5.58 14.61 2.25
CA THR A 151 6.90 13.97 2.17
C THR A 151 7.82 14.46 3.29
N PRO A 152 8.95 13.78 3.55
CA PRO A 152 9.93 14.23 4.54
C PRO A 152 10.48 15.64 4.25
N GLY A 153 10.55 16.03 2.97
CA GLY A 153 10.94 17.37 2.54
C GLY A 153 9.85 18.43 2.58
N GLY A 154 8.66 18.12 3.10
CA GLY A 154 7.54 19.07 3.17
C GLY A 154 6.79 19.29 1.86
N VAL A 155 7.19 18.67 0.75
CA VAL A 155 6.44 18.69 -0.51
C VAL A 155 5.16 17.87 -0.37
N GLU A 156 4.03 18.41 -0.82
CA GLU A 156 2.77 17.68 -0.91
C GLU A 156 2.74 16.76 -2.14
N LEU A 157 2.49 15.48 -1.92
CA LEU A 157 2.12 14.50 -2.95
C LEU A 157 0.63 14.24 -2.87
N VAL A 158 0.01 13.95 -4.02
CA VAL A 158 -1.40 13.55 -4.09
C VAL A 158 -1.46 12.17 -4.72
N SER A 159 -2.01 11.21 -4.00
CA SER A 159 -2.37 9.90 -4.52
C SER A 159 -3.88 9.85 -4.74
N SER A 160 -4.32 9.24 -5.84
CA SER A 160 -5.75 9.00 -6.11
C SER A 160 -6.03 7.51 -5.95
N ILE A 161 -6.86 7.16 -4.97
CA ILE A 161 -7.23 5.76 -4.64
C ILE A 161 -8.73 5.63 -4.48
N THR A 162 -9.25 4.41 -4.45
CA THR A 162 -10.69 4.21 -4.22
C THR A 162 -11.07 4.56 -2.79
N GLN A 163 -12.31 5.01 -2.58
CA GLN A 163 -12.85 5.26 -1.24
C GLN A 163 -12.71 4.03 -0.34
N GLU A 164 -12.98 2.83 -0.86
CA GLU A 164 -12.86 1.60 -0.10
C GLU A 164 -11.41 1.30 0.31
N SER A 165 -10.44 1.65 -0.54
CA SER A 165 -9.02 1.49 -0.20
C SER A 165 -8.64 2.41 0.97
N ALA A 166 -9.09 3.67 0.95
CA ALA A 166 -8.85 4.59 2.06
C ALA A 166 -9.53 4.14 3.36
N ASP A 167 -10.77 3.64 3.25
CA ASP A 167 -11.54 3.10 4.37
C ASP A 167 -10.85 1.90 5.01
N LEU A 168 -10.39 0.94 4.19
CA LEU A 168 -9.74 -0.30 4.62
C LEU A 168 -8.36 -0.05 5.24
N LEU A 169 -7.58 0.87 4.66
CA LEU A 169 -6.30 1.30 5.22
C LEU A 169 -6.46 2.23 6.44
N GLY A 170 -7.68 2.65 6.77
CA GLY A 170 -7.94 3.55 7.89
C GLY A 170 -7.26 4.90 7.75
N LEU A 171 -7.12 5.43 6.52
CA LEU A 171 -6.37 6.65 6.26
C LEU A 171 -7.02 7.85 6.94
N ALA A 172 -6.28 8.47 7.85
CA ALA A 172 -6.69 9.66 8.59
C ALA A 172 -5.53 10.67 8.67
N PRO A 173 -5.80 11.98 8.79
CA PRO A 173 -4.78 12.98 9.01
C PRO A 173 -3.82 12.59 10.15
N GLY A 174 -2.53 12.75 9.91
CA GLY A 174 -1.48 12.39 10.86
C GLY A 174 -0.96 10.96 10.74
N LEU A 175 -1.64 10.06 10.04
CA LEU A 175 -1.20 8.67 9.87
C LEU A 175 0.10 8.59 9.06
N ALA A 176 1.08 7.83 9.56
CA ALA A 176 2.30 7.53 8.83
C ALA A 176 2.06 6.40 7.82
N VAL A 177 2.48 6.62 6.58
CA VAL A 177 2.28 5.69 5.47
C VAL A 177 3.54 5.58 4.60
N LEU A 178 3.63 4.51 3.83
CA LEU A 178 4.64 4.33 2.81
C LEU A 178 4.03 4.61 1.43
N VAL A 179 4.54 5.61 0.73
CA VAL A 179 4.20 5.87 -0.67
C VAL A 179 5.12 5.06 -1.55
N LEU A 180 4.53 4.27 -2.44
CA LEU A 180 5.21 3.40 -3.38
C LEU A 180 4.92 3.87 -4.81
N CYS A 181 5.94 3.89 -5.64
CA CYS A 181 5.79 4.22 -7.05
C CYS A 181 6.73 3.40 -7.93
N LYS A 182 6.23 2.95 -9.09
CA LYS A 182 7.06 2.30 -10.09
C LYS A 182 7.93 3.36 -10.78
N ALA A 183 9.23 3.11 -10.89
CA ALA A 183 10.14 4.06 -11.56
C ALA A 183 9.70 4.37 -13.00
N THR A 184 9.12 3.40 -13.71
CA THR A 184 8.62 3.57 -15.08
C THR A 184 7.39 4.47 -15.20
N ALA A 185 6.76 4.84 -14.09
CA ALA A 185 5.65 5.79 -14.05
C ALA A 185 6.11 7.22 -13.69
N VAL A 186 7.42 7.41 -13.50
CA VAL A 186 8.02 8.70 -13.14
C VAL A 186 8.76 9.25 -14.35
N THR A 187 8.37 10.46 -14.75
CA THR A 187 9.05 11.21 -15.80
C THR A 187 10.00 12.22 -15.15
N VAL A 188 11.23 12.28 -15.64
CA VAL A 188 12.23 13.26 -15.19
C VAL A 188 12.47 14.28 -16.29
N ALA A 189 12.54 15.56 -15.89
CA ALA A 189 12.91 16.67 -16.75
C ALA A 189 13.88 17.59 -16.02
N LEU A 190 14.68 18.35 -16.77
CA LEU A 190 15.50 19.42 -16.18
C LEU A 190 14.58 20.50 -15.60
N ALA A 191 15.05 21.15 -14.54
CA ALA A 191 14.32 22.23 -13.90
C ALA A 191 14.09 23.39 -14.89
N GLY A 192 12.82 23.68 -15.21
CA GLY A 192 12.40 24.84 -16.01
C GLY A 192 11.57 25.82 -15.18
N SER A 193 11.28 27.00 -15.75
CA SER A 193 10.40 28.00 -15.12
C SER A 193 8.92 27.60 -15.24
N GLY A 194 8.29 27.23 -14.11
CA GLY A 194 6.85 26.97 -14.02
C GLY A 194 6.51 25.62 -13.39
N ALA A 195 5.88 25.64 -12.22
CA ALA A 195 5.61 24.45 -11.42
C ALA A 195 4.09 24.26 -11.14
N PRO A 196 3.44 23.21 -11.65
CA PRO A 196 2.25 22.67 -11.03
C PRO A 196 2.62 21.89 -9.74
N ALA A 197 1.67 21.81 -8.81
CA ALA A 197 1.76 21.03 -7.57
C ALA A 197 1.98 19.54 -7.83
N GLY A 198 2.59 18.81 -6.88
CA GLY A 198 2.82 17.35 -6.98
C GLY A 198 4.12 16.94 -7.69
N ARG A 199 5.08 17.85 -7.81
CA ARG A 199 6.42 17.60 -8.37
C ARG A 199 7.47 17.42 -7.28
N LEU A 200 8.35 16.45 -7.47
CA LEU A 200 9.47 16.18 -6.56
C LEU A 200 10.75 16.79 -7.14
N TRP A 201 11.29 17.78 -6.44
CA TRP A 201 12.50 18.48 -6.83
C TRP A 201 13.74 17.83 -6.23
N GLY A 202 14.83 17.92 -6.96
CA GLY A 202 16.11 17.43 -6.52
C GLY A 202 17.21 17.70 -7.52
N ARG A 203 18.35 17.05 -7.29
CA ARG A 203 19.51 17.08 -8.18
C ARG A 203 19.76 15.72 -8.76
N ILE A 204 20.22 15.68 -10.01
CA ILE A 204 20.64 14.44 -10.64
C ILE A 204 21.84 13.90 -9.88
N GLU A 205 21.67 12.72 -9.29
CA GLU A 205 22.74 12.01 -8.57
C GLU A 205 23.40 10.96 -9.47
N ARG A 206 22.61 10.30 -10.32
CA ARG A 206 23.09 9.29 -11.25
C ARG A 206 22.27 9.29 -12.52
N LEU A 207 22.97 9.09 -13.63
CA LEU A 207 22.42 8.96 -14.97
C LEU A 207 22.91 7.66 -15.59
N SER A 208 21.99 6.84 -16.09
CA SER A 208 22.29 5.60 -16.80
C SER A 208 21.64 5.65 -18.18
N PRO A 209 22.42 5.85 -19.26
CA PRO A 209 21.88 5.93 -20.60
C PRO A 209 21.23 4.62 -21.05
N GLY A 210 20.12 4.71 -21.76
CA GLY A 210 19.45 3.58 -22.39
C GLY A 210 19.22 3.78 -23.89
N ALA A 211 18.63 2.80 -24.55
CA ALA A 211 18.45 2.83 -26.01
C ALA A 211 17.32 3.78 -26.48
N GLY A 212 16.35 4.09 -25.60
CA GLY A 212 15.23 4.99 -25.91
C GLY A 212 14.81 5.88 -24.73
N GLN A 213 15.16 5.49 -23.51
CA GLN A 213 15.01 6.30 -22.32
C GLN A 213 16.24 6.15 -21.46
N ASP A 214 16.62 7.25 -20.80
CA ASP A 214 17.70 7.29 -19.83
C ASP A 214 17.09 7.19 -18.43
N GLU A 215 17.68 6.32 -17.60
CA GLU A 215 17.31 6.21 -16.21
C GLU A 215 18.02 7.31 -15.42
N VAL A 216 17.22 8.11 -14.70
CA VAL A 216 17.70 9.23 -13.90
C VAL A 216 17.36 8.98 -12.44
N VAL A 217 18.36 9.10 -11.58
CA VAL A 217 18.20 9.05 -10.12
C VAL A 217 18.38 10.46 -9.58
N LEU A 218 17.36 10.94 -8.89
CA LEU A 218 17.36 12.24 -8.23
C LEU A 218 17.62 12.06 -6.74
N ALA A 219 18.57 12.81 -6.19
CA ALA A 219 18.64 13.09 -4.76
C ALA A 219 17.61 14.19 -4.47
N LEU A 220 16.56 13.86 -3.71
CA LEU A 220 15.49 14.80 -3.42
C LEU A 220 15.93 15.82 -2.37
N ASP A 221 15.45 17.07 -2.48
CA ASP A 221 15.76 18.14 -1.51
C ASP A 221 15.29 17.78 -0.08
N GLY A 222 14.27 16.94 0.02
CA GLY A 222 13.70 16.41 1.26
C GLY A 222 14.38 15.19 1.86
N GLY A 223 15.47 14.73 1.27
CA GLY A 223 16.12 13.47 1.61
C GLY A 223 15.50 12.26 0.90
N GLY A 224 16.34 11.25 0.68
CA GLY A 224 16.01 10.08 -0.10
C GLY A 224 16.26 10.26 -1.60
N HIS A 225 15.99 9.19 -2.34
CA HIS A 225 16.29 9.09 -3.76
C HIS A 225 15.01 8.76 -4.52
N TRP A 226 14.89 9.27 -5.74
CA TRP A 226 13.74 9.02 -6.60
C TRP A 226 14.22 8.68 -8.00
N VAL A 227 13.78 7.55 -8.52
CA VAL A 227 14.18 7.01 -9.81
C VAL A 227 13.07 7.23 -10.82
N GLY A 228 13.42 7.76 -11.98
CA GLY A 228 12.51 7.90 -13.11
C GLY A 228 13.24 7.81 -14.44
N PHE A 229 12.52 8.13 -15.50
CA PHE A 229 13.03 8.04 -16.86
C PHE A 229 12.82 9.34 -17.63
N ALA A 230 13.75 9.65 -18.51
CA ALA A 230 13.66 10.75 -19.47
C ALA A 230 13.91 10.22 -20.89
N PRO A 231 13.41 10.87 -21.95
CA PRO A 231 13.73 10.49 -23.32
C PRO A 231 15.23 10.51 -23.59
N HIS A 232 15.74 9.51 -24.30
CA HIS A 232 17.12 9.50 -24.77
C HIS A 232 17.27 10.33 -26.06
N PRO A 233 18.33 11.13 -26.24
CA PRO A 233 19.35 11.43 -25.23
C PRO A 233 18.85 12.46 -24.21
N PHE A 234 19.10 12.18 -22.93
CA PHE A 234 18.86 13.14 -21.87
C PHE A 234 20.06 14.08 -21.74
N HIS A 235 19.80 15.38 -21.81
CA HIS A 235 20.84 16.41 -21.89
C HIS A 235 21.32 16.97 -20.54
N GLY A 236 20.85 16.41 -19.42
CA GLY A 236 21.28 16.80 -18.07
C GLY A 236 22.58 16.13 -17.62
N ALA A 237 23.29 16.78 -16.69
CA ALA A 237 24.46 16.25 -16.02
C ALA A 237 24.22 15.99 -14.53
N VAL A 238 25.06 15.14 -13.92
CA VAL A 238 25.07 14.95 -12.46
C VAL A 238 25.32 16.29 -11.77
N GLY A 239 24.48 16.61 -10.78
CA GLY A 239 24.47 17.88 -10.05
C GLY A 239 23.43 18.90 -10.54
N ASP A 240 22.93 18.75 -11.78
CA ASP A 240 21.92 19.65 -12.33
C ASP A 240 20.60 19.50 -11.58
N ALA A 241 19.88 20.62 -11.48
CA ALA A 241 18.54 20.65 -10.91
C ALA A 241 17.56 19.98 -11.89
N ALA A 242 16.77 19.05 -11.37
CA ALA A 242 15.80 18.31 -12.13
C ALA A 242 14.53 18.08 -11.29
N VAL A 243 13.47 17.69 -11.99
CA VAL A 243 12.16 17.49 -11.40
C VAL A 243 11.58 16.16 -11.85
N ALA A 244 11.11 15.38 -10.88
CA ALA A 244 10.34 14.17 -11.11
C ALA A 244 8.85 14.49 -11.05
N SER A 245 8.13 14.05 -12.07
CA SER A 245 6.67 14.17 -12.18
C SER A 245 6.05 12.78 -12.20
N VAL A 246 4.93 12.64 -11.50
CA VAL A 246 4.18 11.39 -11.38
C VAL A 246 2.68 11.70 -11.33
N LEU A 247 1.87 10.86 -11.97
CA LEU A 247 0.42 11.00 -11.92
C LEU A 247 -0.09 10.52 -10.55
N PRO A 248 -1.15 11.14 -9.98
CA PRO A 248 -1.71 10.70 -8.70
C PRO A 248 -2.10 9.23 -8.65
N ALA A 249 -2.59 8.67 -9.77
CA ALA A 249 -2.97 7.26 -9.87
C ALA A 249 -1.77 6.28 -9.90
N ALA A 250 -0.55 6.78 -10.13
CA ALA A 250 0.68 5.97 -10.12
C ALA A 250 1.34 5.88 -8.74
N LEU A 251 0.80 6.61 -7.74
CA LEU A 251 1.23 6.56 -6.35
C LEU A 251 0.34 5.59 -5.58
N VAL A 252 0.95 4.55 -5.01
CA VAL A 252 0.28 3.56 -4.16
C VAL A 252 0.59 3.84 -2.71
N ILE A 253 -0.38 3.67 -1.82
CA ILE A 253 -0.22 3.85 -0.38
C ILE A 253 -0.19 2.47 0.28
N GLY A 254 0.85 2.21 1.06
CA GLY A 254 0.96 1.08 1.97
C GLY A 254 1.07 1.55 3.41
N LEU A 255 0.68 0.69 4.36
CA LEU A 255 0.93 0.91 5.78
C LEU A 255 2.30 0.31 6.13
N ALA A 256 3.11 1.02 6.91
CA ALA A 256 4.31 0.44 7.47
C ALA A 256 3.89 -0.58 8.53
N GLY A 257 4.36 -1.82 8.37
CA GLY A 257 4.10 -2.93 9.29
C GLY A 257 4.95 -2.88 10.55
#